data_AF-A0A0S4UEU2-F1
#
_entry.id   AF-A0A0S4UEU2-F1
#
_cell.length_a   1.000
_cell.length_b   1.000
_cell.length_c   1.000
_cell.angle_alpha   90.00
_cell.angle_beta   90.00
_cell.angle_gamma   90.00
#
_symmetry.space_group_name_H-M   'P 1'
#
loop_
_entity.id
_entity.type
_entity.pdbx_description
1 polymer ?
#
loop_
_entity_poly.entity_id
_entity_poly.type
_entity_poly.pdbx_seq_one_letter_code
_entity_poly.pdbx_strand_id
1 'polypeptide(L)'
;MREPNLKPYDVPRNLDQDAWFLYQTTSIPYYELCARLCEEFAELYNRFITGHGLHGAARLDYWVSRYLTHAENIRRGIGFIKNGGDYMPMIDYLNAPATDFRGLVEQPLGWMSEEQREQWDQTFRRLSYACGTGSTTLRNNQTKGRLWLDRPSNGEQRIYLDRDDSHAGNSAEAIQYAKEYGIMSPPVPFPLHPIDAEEKVNPGAPCPRTGVWVPKQWLDGANDFSLAFCVEGQPMQPAYRIKGLELNNPFAGFDEEMAAEYEAIATGSPVTEAVDTTWLFVEKPGAQPAAQADEQRESKKSAAQ
;
A
#
# COMPACT_ATOMS: atom_id res chain seq x y z
N MET A 1 12.75 21.02 -20.87
CA MET A 1 12.55 19.55 -20.74
C MET A 1 11.57 19.14 -21.81
N ARG A 2 11.85 18.09 -22.60
CA ARG A 2 10.82 17.48 -23.45
C ARG A 2 9.79 16.85 -22.52
N GLU A 3 8.50 17.08 -22.75
CA GLU A 3 7.46 16.32 -22.05
C GLU A 3 7.68 14.83 -22.34
N PRO A 4 7.69 13.96 -21.32
CA PRO A 4 7.81 12.53 -21.54
C PRO A 4 6.62 12.06 -22.38
N ASN A 5 6.90 11.23 -23.38
CA ASN A 5 5.85 10.60 -24.18
C ASN A 5 5.19 9.51 -23.33
N LEU A 6 4.10 9.85 -22.65
CA LEU A 6 3.38 8.92 -21.76
C LEU A 6 2.31 8.17 -22.53
N LYS A 7 2.19 6.86 -22.28
CA LYS A 7 1.07 6.06 -22.77
C LYS A 7 -0.22 6.49 -22.03
N PRO A 8 -1.38 6.59 -22.70
CA PRO A 8 -2.64 6.94 -22.03
C PRO A 8 -3.00 5.97 -20.90
N TYR A 9 -3.64 6.51 -19.86
CA TYR A 9 -4.16 5.72 -18.75
C TYR A 9 -5.64 5.37 -18.98
N ASP A 10 -5.89 4.27 -19.70
CA ASP A 10 -7.27 3.84 -20.05
C ASP A 10 -7.77 2.68 -19.18
N VAL A 11 -7.14 2.44 -18.02
CA VAL A 11 -7.50 1.33 -17.13
C VAL A 11 -8.79 1.65 -16.37
N PRO A 12 -9.86 0.82 -16.50
CA PRO A 12 -11.09 1.03 -15.74
C PRO A 12 -10.81 0.97 -14.23
N ARG A 13 -11.34 1.93 -13.49
CA ARG A 13 -11.22 2.00 -12.04
C ARG A 13 -12.47 1.50 -11.33
N ASN A 14 -12.27 0.90 -10.16
CA ASN A 14 -13.36 0.43 -9.29
C ASN A 14 -13.12 0.95 -7.87
N LEU A 15 -14.02 1.82 -7.41
CA LEU A 15 -13.93 2.46 -6.09
C LEU A 15 -13.97 1.42 -4.96
N ASP A 16 -14.88 0.46 -5.03
CA ASP A 16 -15.06 -0.57 -3.99
C ASP A 16 -13.86 -1.49 -3.88
N GLN A 17 -13.24 -1.80 -5.02
CA GLN A 17 -12.02 -2.59 -5.07
C GLN A 17 -10.83 -1.84 -4.43
N ASP A 18 -10.62 -0.58 -4.83
CA ASP A 18 -9.51 0.24 -4.33
C ASP A 18 -9.70 0.53 -2.83
N ALA A 19 -10.92 0.89 -2.42
CA ALA A 19 -11.25 1.10 -1.01
C ALA A 19 -11.07 -0.18 -0.17
N TRP A 20 -11.53 -1.33 -0.67
CA TRP A 20 -11.32 -2.62 -0.01
C TRP A 20 -9.82 -2.88 0.18
N PHE A 21 -9.01 -2.70 -0.87
CA PHE A 21 -7.58 -2.95 -0.81
C PHE A 21 -6.87 -2.07 0.22
N LEU A 22 -7.17 -0.77 0.21
CA LEU A 22 -6.63 0.17 1.20
C LEU A 22 -7.06 -0.21 2.62
N TYR A 23 -8.33 -0.57 2.82
CA TYR A 23 -8.81 -1.00 4.14
C TYR A 23 -8.22 -2.33 4.61
N GLN A 24 -7.97 -3.28 3.71
CA GLN A 24 -7.32 -4.54 4.08
C GLN A 24 -5.86 -4.32 4.46
N THR A 25 -5.10 -3.62 3.62
CA THR A 25 -3.65 -3.40 3.80
C THR A 25 -3.31 -2.48 4.98
N THR A 26 -4.31 -1.79 5.54
CA THR A 26 -4.17 -0.94 6.74
C THR A 26 -4.81 -1.54 7.99
N SER A 27 -5.28 -2.78 7.91
CA SER A 27 -5.96 -3.45 9.01
C SER A 27 -4.98 -4.11 9.99
N ILE A 28 -5.36 -4.18 11.27
CA ILE A 28 -4.60 -4.90 12.29
C ILE A 28 -4.34 -6.37 11.89
N PRO A 29 -5.32 -7.14 11.36
CA PRO A 29 -5.06 -8.50 10.89
C PRO A 29 -3.98 -8.59 9.82
N TYR A 30 -3.90 -7.61 8.91
CA TYR A 30 -2.86 -7.57 7.88
C TYR A 30 -1.47 -7.30 8.48
N TYR A 31 -1.37 -6.41 9.47
CA TYR A 31 -0.11 -6.19 10.17
C TYR A 31 0.33 -7.40 11.00
N GLU A 32 -0.61 -8.15 11.61
CA GLU A 32 -0.26 -9.42 12.26
C GLU A 32 0.18 -10.49 11.25
N LEU A 33 -0.40 -10.53 10.06
CA LEU A 33 0.12 -11.38 8.98
C LEU A 33 1.57 -11.02 8.65
N CYS A 34 1.90 -9.73 8.52
CA CYS A 34 3.27 -9.28 8.27
C CYS A 34 4.23 -9.74 9.39
N ALA A 35 3.83 -9.59 10.66
CA ALA A 35 4.63 -10.08 11.79
C ALA A 35 4.85 -11.60 11.75
N ARG A 36 3.80 -12.38 11.46
CA ARG A 36 3.92 -13.84 11.32
C ARG A 36 4.82 -14.24 10.16
N LEU A 37 4.75 -13.56 9.01
CA LEU A 37 5.61 -13.84 7.87
C LEU A 37 7.10 -13.60 8.21
N CYS A 38 7.40 -12.61 9.05
CA CYS A 38 8.76 -12.39 9.55
C CYS A 38 9.24 -13.58 10.40
N GLU A 39 8.39 -14.10 11.28
CA GLU A 39 8.69 -15.28 12.10
C GLU A 39 8.85 -16.54 11.24
N GLU A 40 7.93 -16.80 10.31
CA GLU A 40 7.98 -17.92 9.37
C GLU A 40 9.29 -17.92 8.56
N PHE A 41 9.72 -16.75 8.08
CA PHE A 41 11.01 -16.61 7.40
C PHE A 41 12.20 -16.85 8.33
N ALA A 42 12.19 -16.29 9.55
CA ALA A 42 13.25 -16.49 10.53
C ALA A 42 13.38 -17.97 10.92
N GLU A 43 12.26 -18.65 11.16
CA GLU A 43 12.21 -20.08 11.49
C GLU A 43 12.71 -20.95 10.33
N LEU A 44 12.27 -20.67 9.09
CA LEU A 44 12.76 -21.36 7.91
C LEU A 44 14.28 -21.23 7.80
N TYR A 45 14.78 -20.01 7.89
CA TYR A 45 16.20 -19.75 7.72
C TYR A 45 17.03 -20.38 8.84
N ASN A 46 16.56 -20.30 10.08
CA ASN A 46 17.18 -20.95 11.23
C ASN A 46 17.27 -22.46 11.04
N ARG A 47 16.20 -23.13 10.59
CA ARG A 47 16.22 -24.58 10.31
C ARG A 47 17.26 -24.96 9.27
N PHE A 48 17.40 -24.16 8.21
CA PHE A 48 18.43 -24.39 7.19
C PHE A 48 19.84 -24.25 7.78
N ILE A 49 20.10 -23.19 8.55
CA ILE A 49 21.40 -22.98 9.22
C ILE A 49 21.72 -24.14 10.17
N THR A 50 20.74 -24.58 10.98
CA THR A 50 20.90 -25.72 11.90
C THR A 50 21.20 -27.01 11.14
N GLY A 51 20.44 -27.31 10.08
CA GLY A 51 20.59 -28.53 9.28
C GLY A 51 21.96 -28.67 8.63
N HIS A 52 22.62 -27.55 8.33
CA HIS A 52 23.97 -27.49 7.79
C HIS A 52 25.07 -27.24 8.85
N GLY A 53 24.71 -27.07 10.12
CA GLY A 53 25.66 -26.81 11.20
C GLY A 53 26.39 -25.46 11.08
N LEU A 54 25.73 -24.43 10.54
CA LEU A 54 26.35 -23.15 10.18
C LEU A 54 26.12 -22.01 11.19
N HIS A 55 25.63 -22.33 12.39
CA HIS A 55 25.52 -21.33 13.46
C HIS A 55 26.91 -20.73 13.78
N GLY A 56 26.97 -19.40 13.89
CA GLY A 56 28.18 -18.63 14.09
C GLY A 56 28.95 -18.29 12.80
N ALA A 57 28.52 -18.79 11.64
CA ALA A 57 29.14 -18.44 10.37
C ALA A 57 28.62 -17.10 9.83
N ALA A 58 29.54 -16.23 9.40
CA ALA A 58 29.24 -14.91 8.84
C ALA A 58 28.23 -14.12 9.70
N ARG A 59 27.13 -13.65 9.10
CA ARG A 59 26.03 -12.98 9.80
C ARG A 59 24.71 -13.76 9.68
N LEU A 60 24.76 -15.08 9.55
CA LEU A 60 23.57 -15.90 9.33
C LEU A 60 22.58 -15.80 10.51
N ASP A 61 23.06 -15.97 11.75
CA ASP A 61 22.23 -15.86 12.97
C ASP A 61 21.70 -14.45 13.23
N TYR A 62 22.45 -13.43 12.78
CA TYR A 62 22.02 -12.05 12.87
C TYR A 62 20.73 -11.84 12.08
N TRP A 63 20.62 -12.42 10.88
CA TRP A 63 19.42 -12.29 10.07
C TRP A 63 18.21 -13.00 10.68
N VAL A 64 18.40 -14.19 11.28
CA VAL A 64 17.34 -14.85 12.06
C VAL A 64 16.85 -13.91 13.17
N SER A 65 17.77 -13.40 13.99
CA SER A 65 17.43 -12.51 15.12
C SER A 65 16.77 -11.20 14.66
N ARG A 66 17.22 -10.65 13.53
CA ARG A 66 16.69 -9.42 12.95
C ARG A 66 15.25 -9.57 12.47
N TYR A 67 14.89 -10.69 11.84
CA TYR A 67 13.49 -10.92 11.43
C TYR A 67 12.55 -11.17 12.59
N LEU A 68 13.01 -11.85 13.66
CA LEU A 68 12.24 -11.92 14.91
C LEU A 68 12.03 -10.52 15.52
N THR A 69 13.07 -9.68 15.51
CA THR A 69 12.97 -8.28 15.97
C THR A 69 11.98 -7.47 15.11
N HIS A 70 11.95 -7.68 13.79
CA HIS A 70 10.98 -7.03 12.91
C HIS A 70 9.55 -7.44 13.28
N ALA A 71 9.29 -8.71 13.55
CA ALA A 71 7.98 -9.17 14.00
C ALA A 71 7.53 -8.48 15.31
N GLU A 72 8.44 -8.39 16.29
CA GLU A 72 8.18 -7.67 17.55
C GLU A 72 7.89 -6.18 17.32
N ASN A 73 8.66 -5.53 16.46
CA ASN A 73 8.48 -4.11 16.12
C ASN A 73 7.12 -3.87 15.43
N ILE A 74 6.71 -4.73 14.49
CA ILE A 74 5.39 -4.65 13.85
C ILE A 74 4.29 -4.78 14.91
N ARG A 75 4.38 -5.75 15.83
CA ARG A 75 3.40 -5.90 16.93
C ARG A 75 3.40 -4.72 17.90
N ARG A 76 4.56 -4.10 18.15
CA ARG A 76 4.64 -2.84 18.90
C ARG A 76 3.88 -1.73 18.16
N GLY A 77 4.05 -1.61 16.84
CA GLY A 77 3.29 -0.70 16.00
C GLY A 77 1.78 -0.93 16.07
N ILE A 78 1.34 -2.19 16.07
CA ILE A 78 -0.08 -2.54 16.30
C ILE A 78 -0.56 -2.02 17.66
N GLY A 79 0.28 -2.10 18.70
CA GLY A 79 0.02 -1.52 20.00
C GLY A 79 -0.22 0.00 19.96
N PHE A 80 0.57 0.75 19.19
CA PHE A 80 0.39 2.20 19.01
C PHE A 80 -0.93 2.53 18.30
N ILE A 81 -1.28 1.77 17.27
CA ILE A 81 -2.56 1.93 16.55
C ILE A 81 -3.73 1.67 17.49
N LYS A 82 -3.72 0.56 18.24
CA LYS A 82 -4.83 0.20 19.15
C LYS A 82 -5.04 1.21 20.27
N ASN A 83 -3.97 1.78 20.81
CA ASN A 83 -4.03 2.61 22.02
C ASN A 83 -4.10 4.12 21.73
N GLY A 84 -3.66 4.56 20.56
CA GLY A 84 -3.58 5.98 20.24
C GLY A 84 -3.84 6.34 18.78
N GLY A 85 -4.22 5.38 17.93
CA GLY A 85 -4.47 5.63 16.51
C GLY A 85 -3.22 6.02 15.72
N ASP A 86 -2.02 5.81 16.26
CA ASP A 86 -0.77 6.21 15.61
C ASP A 86 -0.26 5.12 14.66
N TYR A 87 -0.44 5.37 13.37
CA TYR A 87 0.04 4.53 12.27
C TYR A 87 1.46 4.87 11.83
N MET A 88 2.03 6.01 12.23
CA MET A 88 3.27 6.52 11.62
C MET A 88 4.48 5.60 11.86
N PRO A 89 4.70 5.02 13.06
CA PRO A 89 5.79 4.07 13.26
C PRO A 89 5.70 2.83 12.36
N MET A 90 4.49 2.46 11.93
CA MET A 90 4.25 1.28 11.11
C MET A 90 4.91 1.38 9.72
N ILE A 91 5.08 2.60 9.21
CA ILE A 91 5.76 2.86 7.93
C ILE A 91 7.14 2.21 7.91
N ASP A 92 7.96 2.49 8.93
CA ASP A 92 9.32 1.99 9.01
C ASP A 92 9.38 0.53 9.47
N TYR A 93 8.51 0.13 10.41
CA TYR A 93 8.43 -1.26 10.88
C TYR A 93 8.07 -2.25 9.76
N LEU A 94 7.23 -1.84 8.80
CA LEU A 94 6.92 -2.63 7.62
C LEU A 94 7.96 -2.49 6.51
N ASN A 95 8.58 -1.32 6.34
CA ASN A 95 9.56 -1.11 5.28
C ASN A 95 10.86 -1.90 5.50
N ALA A 96 11.31 -2.00 6.75
CA ALA A 96 12.57 -2.65 7.10
C ALA A 96 12.66 -4.10 6.60
N PRO A 97 11.72 -5.01 6.93
CA PRO A 97 11.79 -6.40 6.45
C PRO A 97 11.66 -6.53 4.92
N ALA A 98 11.00 -5.58 4.24
CA ALA A 98 10.82 -5.58 2.79
C ALA A 98 12.07 -5.11 2.00
N THR A 99 12.97 -4.36 2.65
CA THR A 99 14.15 -3.75 1.99
C THR A 99 15.48 -4.38 2.38
N ASP A 100 15.48 -5.31 3.34
CA ASP A 100 16.65 -6.04 3.82
C ASP A 100 17.25 -7.01 2.77
N PHE A 101 16.59 -7.23 1.62
CA PHE A 101 17.01 -8.19 0.57
C PHE A 101 18.49 -8.09 0.21
N ARG A 102 18.99 -6.88 -0.02
CA ARG A 102 20.40 -6.68 -0.41
C ARG A 102 21.36 -7.26 0.64
N GLY A 103 21.12 -6.96 1.92
CA GLY A 103 21.97 -7.46 3.00
C GLY A 103 21.88 -8.98 3.18
N LEU A 104 20.71 -9.56 2.90
CA LEU A 104 20.49 -11.01 2.93
C LEU A 104 21.23 -11.73 1.80
N VAL A 105 21.14 -11.24 0.56
CA VAL A 105 21.78 -11.92 -0.59
C VAL A 105 23.30 -11.75 -0.65
N GLU A 106 23.84 -10.75 0.04
CA GLU A 106 25.28 -10.57 0.22
C GLU A 106 25.89 -11.60 1.21
N GLN A 107 25.06 -12.41 1.90
CA GLN A 107 25.57 -13.51 2.72
C GLN A 107 26.12 -14.66 1.85
N PRO A 108 27.05 -15.48 2.38
CA PRO A 108 27.53 -16.65 1.66
C PRO A 108 26.44 -17.73 1.63
N LEU A 109 25.45 -17.63 0.74
CA LEU A 109 24.27 -18.52 0.65
C LEU A 109 24.49 -19.78 -0.19
N GLY A 110 25.70 -19.98 -0.74
CA GLY A 110 26.01 -21.10 -1.64
C GLY A 110 26.01 -22.50 -0.99
N TRP A 111 25.73 -22.59 0.31
CA TRP A 111 25.55 -23.85 1.03
C TRP A 111 24.12 -24.40 0.95
N MET A 112 23.14 -23.59 0.54
CA MET A 112 21.76 -24.05 0.34
C MET A 112 21.68 -24.96 -0.88
N SER A 113 20.89 -26.03 -0.79
CA SER A 113 20.48 -26.77 -2.00
C SER A 113 19.59 -25.90 -2.89
N GLU A 114 19.37 -26.33 -4.13
CA GLU A 114 18.48 -25.64 -5.07
C GLU A 114 17.05 -25.52 -4.50
N GLU A 115 16.53 -26.59 -3.90
CA GLU A 115 15.19 -26.61 -3.31
C GLU A 115 15.11 -25.69 -2.08
N GLN A 116 16.14 -25.69 -1.23
CA GLN A 116 16.22 -24.78 -0.08
C GLN A 116 16.27 -23.33 -0.55
N ARG A 117 17.02 -23.05 -1.62
CA ARG A 117 17.12 -21.72 -2.19
C ARG A 117 15.79 -21.24 -2.74
N GLU A 118 15.09 -22.09 -3.49
CA GLU A 118 13.77 -21.77 -4.02
C GLU A 118 12.77 -21.50 -2.89
N GLN A 119 12.73 -22.35 -1.86
CA GLN A 119 11.85 -22.16 -0.71
C GLN A 119 12.16 -20.85 0.04
N TRP A 120 13.45 -20.54 0.20
CA TRP A 120 13.90 -19.29 0.81
C TRP A 120 13.45 -18.07 0.00
N ASP A 121 13.66 -18.09 -1.33
CA ASP A 121 13.28 -17.00 -2.22
C ASP A 121 11.76 -16.79 -2.24
N GLN A 122 10.97 -17.86 -2.31
CA GLN A 122 9.50 -17.78 -2.27
C GLN A 122 8.99 -17.20 -0.95
N THR A 123 9.52 -17.68 0.18
CA THR A 123 9.14 -17.21 1.52
C THR A 123 9.50 -15.74 1.70
N PHE A 124 10.69 -15.35 1.27
CA PHE A 124 11.15 -13.96 1.32
C PHE A 124 10.30 -13.05 0.42
N ARG A 125 10.00 -13.44 -0.82
CA ARG A 125 9.16 -12.65 -1.74
C ARG A 125 7.78 -12.39 -1.15
N ARG A 126 7.14 -13.43 -0.59
CA ARG A 126 5.83 -13.32 0.06
C ARG A 126 5.86 -12.32 1.22
N LEU A 127 6.86 -12.45 2.10
CA LEU A 127 7.08 -11.54 3.23
C LEU A 127 7.34 -10.10 2.76
N SER A 128 8.28 -9.93 1.84
CA SER A 128 8.71 -8.64 1.32
C SER A 128 7.56 -7.92 0.63
N TYR A 129 6.75 -8.64 -0.15
CA TYR A 129 5.58 -8.07 -0.81
C TYR A 129 4.54 -7.64 0.23
N ALA A 130 4.17 -8.50 1.19
CA ALA A 130 3.18 -8.16 2.22
C ALA A 130 3.59 -6.91 3.04
N CYS A 131 4.81 -6.90 3.58
CA CYS A 131 5.28 -5.78 4.38
C CYS A 131 5.48 -4.53 3.52
N GLY A 132 6.03 -4.68 2.31
CA GLY A 132 6.21 -3.58 1.36
C GLY A 132 4.89 -2.91 1.01
N THR A 133 3.86 -3.68 0.63
CA THR A 133 2.52 -3.17 0.33
C THR A 133 1.94 -2.38 1.51
N GLY A 134 2.01 -2.91 2.74
CA GLY A 134 1.49 -2.21 3.91
C GLY A 134 2.23 -0.90 4.20
N SER A 135 3.55 -0.87 4.02
CA SER A 135 4.36 0.35 4.15
C SER A 135 4.01 1.38 3.07
N THR A 136 3.91 0.94 1.81
CA THR A 136 3.53 1.77 0.66
C THR A 136 2.16 2.42 0.88
N THR A 137 1.16 1.69 1.36
CA THR A 137 -0.18 2.25 1.63
C THR A 137 -0.13 3.45 2.60
N LEU A 138 0.78 3.43 3.57
CA LEU A 138 0.92 4.49 4.56
C LEU A 138 1.86 5.63 4.12
N ARG A 139 2.69 5.42 3.10
CA ARG A 139 3.84 6.27 2.78
C ARG A 139 3.49 7.75 2.60
N ASN A 140 2.39 8.04 1.90
CA ASN A 140 2.03 9.44 1.64
C ASN A 140 1.69 10.22 2.91
N ASN A 141 1.22 9.56 3.98
CA ASN A 141 0.92 10.20 5.26
C ASN A 141 2.17 10.79 5.93
N GLN A 142 3.37 10.30 5.58
CA GLN A 142 4.63 10.74 6.19
C GLN A 142 5.00 12.18 5.80
N THR A 143 4.77 12.55 4.54
CA THR A 143 5.35 13.77 3.96
C THR A 143 4.40 14.56 3.07
N LYS A 144 3.45 13.95 2.37
CA LYS A 144 2.76 14.60 1.23
C LYS A 144 1.87 15.75 1.65
N GLY A 145 1.15 15.63 2.76
CA GLY A 145 0.35 16.74 3.29
C GLY A 145 1.21 17.93 3.74
N ARG A 146 2.41 17.68 4.28
CA ARG A 146 3.36 18.76 4.64
C ARG A 146 3.97 19.41 3.41
N LEU A 147 4.47 18.60 2.46
CA LEU A 147 4.94 19.10 1.17
C LEU A 147 3.85 19.91 0.46
N TRP A 148 2.58 19.52 0.59
CA TRP A 148 1.48 20.29 0.03
C TRP A 148 1.31 21.66 0.69
N LEU A 149 1.43 21.75 2.02
CA LEU A 149 1.39 23.02 2.75
C LEU A 149 2.54 23.95 2.31
N ASP A 150 3.73 23.39 2.13
CA ASP A 150 4.95 24.12 1.75
C ASP A 150 5.07 24.38 0.24
N ARG A 151 4.07 23.98 -0.57
CA ARG A 151 4.11 24.06 -2.04
C ARG A 151 4.48 25.43 -2.64
N PRO A 152 4.14 26.61 -2.05
CA PRO A 152 4.56 27.89 -2.61
C PRO A 152 6.09 28.09 -2.56
N SER A 153 6.77 27.41 -1.63
CA SER A 153 8.22 27.49 -1.42
C SER A 153 9.00 26.28 -1.95
N ASN A 154 8.32 25.27 -2.50
CA ASN A 154 8.94 23.97 -2.77
C ASN A 154 9.90 23.92 -3.96
N GLY A 155 9.94 24.92 -4.85
CA GLY A 155 10.90 24.99 -5.96
C GLY A 155 11.08 23.64 -6.68
N GLU A 156 12.29 23.11 -6.68
CA GLU A 156 12.67 21.81 -7.27
C GLU A 156 12.08 20.58 -6.56
N GLN A 157 11.66 20.69 -5.30
CA GLN A 157 11.02 19.59 -4.56
C GLN A 157 9.61 19.28 -5.05
N ARG A 158 9.09 20.06 -6.00
CA ARG A 158 7.78 19.82 -6.64
C ARG A 158 7.66 18.41 -7.22
N ILE A 159 8.75 17.84 -7.75
CA ILE A 159 8.76 16.46 -8.28
C ILE A 159 8.39 15.42 -7.20
N TYR A 160 8.83 15.62 -5.96
CA TYR A 160 8.49 14.74 -4.84
C TYR A 160 7.07 14.97 -4.34
N LEU A 161 6.51 16.18 -4.52
CA LEU A 161 5.12 16.44 -4.21
C LEU A 161 4.20 15.75 -5.23
N ASP A 162 4.54 15.85 -6.51
CA ASP A 162 3.72 15.39 -7.63
C ASP A 162 3.67 13.86 -7.76
N ARG A 163 4.65 13.14 -7.20
CA ARG A 163 4.68 11.67 -7.15
C ARG A 163 3.79 11.13 -6.03
N ASP A 164 2.83 10.29 -6.35
CA ASP A 164 2.13 9.42 -5.39
C ASP A 164 3.10 8.31 -4.94
N ASP A 165 3.52 8.33 -3.68
CA ASP A 165 4.41 7.30 -3.10
C ASP A 165 3.63 6.11 -2.50
N SER A 166 2.30 6.10 -2.66
CA SER A 166 1.44 5.00 -2.24
C SER A 166 1.05 4.12 -3.45
N HIS A 167 -0.22 3.76 -3.58
CA HIS A 167 -0.75 2.98 -4.68
C HIS A 167 -1.37 3.91 -5.72
N ALA A 168 -0.56 4.31 -6.71
CA ALA A 168 -1.06 5.03 -7.86
C ALA A 168 -1.86 4.09 -8.78
N GLY A 169 -3.04 4.53 -9.22
CA GLY A 169 -3.83 3.75 -10.18
C GLY A 169 -4.73 2.68 -9.57
N ASN A 170 -5.21 1.79 -10.43
CA ASN A 170 -6.06 0.66 -10.12
C ASN A 170 -5.32 -0.38 -9.28
N SER A 171 -5.93 -0.83 -8.18
CA SER A 171 -5.34 -1.84 -7.29
C SER A 171 -5.42 -3.28 -7.83
N ALA A 172 -6.03 -3.53 -9.00
CA ALA A 172 -6.30 -4.88 -9.51
C ALA A 172 -5.04 -5.75 -9.61
N GLU A 173 -3.95 -5.20 -10.16
CA GLU A 173 -2.67 -5.92 -10.27
C GLU A 173 -2.08 -6.21 -8.90
N ALA A 174 -2.09 -5.23 -7.98
CA ALA A 174 -1.59 -5.42 -6.62
C ALA A 174 -2.39 -6.49 -5.86
N ILE A 175 -3.71 -6.55 -6.07
CA ILE A 175 -4.60 -7.58 -5.52
C ILE A 175 -4.28 -8.95 -6.12
N GLN A 176 -4.01 -9.01 -7.42
CA GLN A 176 -3.64 -10.26 -8.10
C GLN A 176 -2.34 -10.83 -7.51
N TYR A 177 -1.27 -10.04 -7.41
CA TYR A 177 -0.02 -10.50 -6.80
C TYR A 177 -0.22 -10.90 -5.33
N ALA A 178 -1.00 -10.14 -4.57
CA ALA A 178 -1.28 -10.49 -3.19
C ALA A 178 -2.06 -11.82 -3.06
N LYS A 179 -2.92 -12.14 -4.03
CA LYS A 179 -3.59 -13.44 -4.14
C LYS A 179 -2.61 -14.56 -4.51
N GLU A 180 -1.75 -14.33 -5.50
CA GLU A 180 -0.73 -15.30 -5.96
C GLU A 180 0.25 -15.66 -4.83
N TYR A 181 0.64 -14.69 -4.00
CA TYR A 181 1.47 -14.92 -2.82
C TYR A 181 0.69 -15.48 -1.60
N GLY A 182 -0.63 -15.72 -1.72
CA GLY A 182 -1.45 -16.21 -0.61
C GLY A 182 -1.44 -15.26 0.61
N ILE A 183 -1.41 -13.95 0.35
CA ILE A 183 -1.42 -12.89 1.37
C ILE A 183 -2.86 -12.48 1.67
N MET A 184 -3.71 -12.38 0.63
CA MET A 184 -5.12 -12.04 0.78
C MET A 184 -6.00 -12.85 -0.16
N SER A 185 -7.28 -12.95 0.20
CA SER A 185 -8.31 -13.60 -0.62
C SER A 185 -9.33 -12.53 -1.03
N PRO A 186 -9.26 -11.99 -2.27
CA PRO A 186 -10.19 -10.97 -2.71
C PRO A 186 -11.62 -11.51 -2.80
N PRO A 187 -12.63 -10.78 -2.29
CA PRO A 187 -14.02 -11.16 -2.39
C PRO A 187 -14.55 -11.03 -3.82
N VAL A 188 -15.56 -11.83 -4.16
CA VAL A 188 -16.28 -11.74 -5.43
C VAL A 188 -17.79 -11.77 -5.14
N PRO A 189 -18.53 -10.67 -5.32
CA PRO A 189 -18.07 -9.33 -5.70
C PRO A 189 -17.34 -8.58 -4.58
N PHE A 190 -16.67 -7.47 -4.90
CA PHE A 190 -16.17 -6.53 -3.89
C PHE A 190 -17.33 -5.90 -3.11
N PRO A 191 -17.17 -5.68 -1.78
CA PRO A 191 -18.23 -5.10 -0.98
C PRO A 191 -18.39 -3.62 -1.28
N LEU A 192 -19.63 -3.14 -1.28
CA LEU A 192 -19.96 -1.74 -1.51
C LEU A 192 -19.44 -0.84 -0.37
N HIS A 193 -18.77 0.25 -0.71
CA HIS A 193 -18.27 1.27 0.20
C HIS A 193 -19.04 2.59 -0.01
N PRO A 194 -19.97 2.93 0.91
CA PRO A 194 -20.66 4.22 0.87
C PRO A 194 -19.69 5.40 0.98
N ILE A 195 -20.06 6.52 0.37
CA ILE A 195 -19.30 7.77 0.48
C ILE A 195 -20.09 8.72 1.38
N ASP A 196 -19.48 9.17 2.46
CA ASP A 196 -20.05 10.19 3.33
C ASP A 196 -19.77 11.57 2.72
N ALA A 197 -20.81 12.19 2.17
CA ALA A 197 -20.71 13.49 1.52
C ALA A 197 -20.61 14.66 2.52
N GLU A 198 -20.97 14.45 3.78
CA GLU A 198 -20.90 15.47 4.84
C GLU A 198 -19.48 15.57 5.39
N GLU A 199 -18.77 14.45 5.44
CA GLU A 199 -17.39 14.42 5.93
C GLU A 199 -16.39 14.76 4.83
N LYS A 200 -15.99 16.04 4.81
CA LYS A 200 -15.11 16.62 3.79
C LYS A 200 -13.93 17.37 4.36
N VAL A 201 -12.79 17.30 3.67
CA VAL A 201 -11.57 17.98 4.08
C VAL A 201 -10.72 18.37 2.87
N ASN A 202 -10.00 19.48 2.97
CA ASN A 202 -9.10 19.95 1.91
C ASN A 202 -7.66 19.46 2.16
N PRO A 203 -6.84 19.28 1.11
CA PRO A 203 -5.41 19.01 1.24
C PRO A 203 -4.70 20.00 2.18
N GLY A 204 -3.80 19.48 3.01
CA GLY A 204 -3.04 20.21 4.03
C GLY A 204 -3.78 20.43 5.35
N ALA A 205 -5.11 20.40 5.38
CA ALA A 205 -5.85 20.45 6.64
C ALA A 205 -5.68 19.15 7.44
N PRO A 206 -5.78 19.17 8.78
CA PRO A 206 -5.76 17.95 9.58
C PRO A 206 -6.87 16.99 9.16
N CYS A 207 -6.52 15.72 8.94
CA CYS A 207 -7.47 14.67 8.63
C CYS A 207 -8.45 14.49 9.80
N PRO A 208 -9.78 14.59 9.57
CA PRO A 208 -10.76 14.56 10.65
C PRO A 208 -10.91 13.18 11.28
N ARG A 209 -10.62 12.10 10.52
CA ARG A 209 -10.61 10.73 11.02
C ARG A 209 -9.78 9.80 10.15
N THR A 210 -9.28 8.73 10.77
CA THR A 210 -8.52 7.71 10.05
C THR A 210 -9.42 6.86 9.14
N GLY A 211 -9.02 6.68 7.88
CA GLY A 211 -9.71 5.78 6.95
C GLY A 211 -9.43 6.08 5.49
N VAL A 212 -10.27 5.55 4.59
CA VAL A 212 -10.14 5.76 3.15
C VAL A 212 -10.90 7.01 2.72
N TRP A 213 -10.30 7.76 1.81
CA TRP A 213 -10.81 9.00 1.26
C TRP A 213 -10.78 8.94 -0.26
N VAL A 214 -11.80 9.54 -0.88
CA VAL A 214 -11.94 9.67 -2.33
C VAL A 214 -11.96 11.16 -2.73
N PRO A 215 -11.27 11.57 -3.80
CA PRO A 215 -11.30 12.95 -4.23
C PRO A 215 -12.61 13.26 -4.94
N LYS A 216 -13.13 14.49 -4.79
CA LYS A 216 -14.37 14.93 -5.44
C LYS A 216 -14.39 14.68 -6.95
N GLN A 217 -13.25 14.83 -7.62
CA GLN A 217 -13.11 14.60 -9.07
C GLN A 217 -13.62 13.21 -9.49
N TRP A 218 -13.46 12.20 -8.63
CA TRP A 218 -13.98 10.87 -8.88
C TRP A 218 -15.52 10.83 -8.92
N LEU A 219 -16.18 11.58 -8.02
CA LEU A 219 -17.63 11.74 -8.01
C LEU A 219 -18.13 12.50 -9.22
N ASP A 220 -17.30 13.41 -9.75
CA ASP A 220 -17.56 14.16 -10.97
C ASP A 220 -17.31 13.31 -12.25
N GLY A 221 -16.94 12.03 -12.10
CA GLY A 221 -16.79 11.06 -13.19
C GLY A 221 -15.36 10.83 -13.66
N ALA A 222 -14.35 11.42 -13.00
CA ALA A 222 -12.95 11.16 -13.32
C ALA A 222 -12.52 9.74 -12.92
N ASN A 223 -11.71 9.09 -13.76
CA ASN A 223 -11.22 7.72 -13.57
C ASN A 223 -9.68 7.65 -13.48
N ASP A 224 -9.01 8.79 -13.39
CA ASP A 224 -7.56 8.95 -13.41
C ASP A 224 -7.00 9.42 -12.05
N PHE A 225 -7.79 9.34 -10.97
CA PHE A 225 -7.40 9.78 -9.64
C PHE A 225 -7.10 8.63 -8.68
N SER A 226 -6.21 8.78 -7.70
CA SER A 226 -6.03 7.77 -6.65
C SER A 226 -6.96 8.00 -5.45
N LEU A 227 -7.48 6.92 -4.85
CA LEU A 227 -7.98 6.95 -3.47
C LEU A 227 -6.80 6.98 -2.50
N ALA A 228 -7.06 7.40 -1.27
CA ALA A 228 -6.03 7.53 -0.24
C ALA A 228 -6.48 6.95 1.10
N PHE A 229 -5.58 6.27 1.81
CA PHE A 229 -5.74 6.06 3.25
C PHE A 229 -5.08 7.21 4.01
N CYS A 230 -5.84 7.89 4.85
CA CYS A 230 -5.37 9.03 5.64
C CYS A 230 -5.52 8.74 7.15
N VAL A 231 -4.64 9.33 7.95
CA VAL A 231 -4.57 9.12 9.40
C VAL A 231 -5.01 10.40 10.12
N GLU A 232 -5.91 10.25 11.10
CA GLU A 232 -6.46 11.33 11.90
C GLU A 232 -5.37 12.27 12.45
N GLY A 233 -5.63 13.57 12.37
CA GLY A 233 -4.70 14.61 12.80
C GLY A 233 -3.50 14.85 11.88
N GLN A 234 -3.17 13.93 10.96
CA GLN A 234 -2.13 14.19 9.96
C GLN A 234 -2.63 15.15 8.88
N PRO A 235 -1.76 16.01 8.33
CA PRO A 235 -2.13 16.85 7.19
C PRO A 235 -2.58 15.99 6.00
N MET A 236 -3.77 16.28 5.47
CA MET A 236 -4.30 15.59 4.29
C MET A 236 -3.36 15.75 3.10
N GLN A 237 -3.09 14.65 2.40
CA GLN A 237 -2.35 14.67 1.15
C GLN A 237 -3.13 15.36 0.02
N PRO A 238 -2.47 15.85 -1.06
CA PRO A 238 -3.18 16.27 -2.26
C PRO A 238 -3.82 15.08 -2.97
N ALA A 239 -4.76 15.37 -3.88
CA ALA A 239 -5.20 14.34 -4.82
C ALA A 239 -4.11 14.13 -5.88
N TYR A 240 -3.95 12.88 -6.30
CA TYR A 240 -3.02 12.51 -7.37
C TYR A 240 -3.79 12.19 -8.64
N ARG A 241 -3.56 12.98 -9.68
CA ARG A 241 -4.05 12.69 -11.04
C ARG A 241 -2.98 11.94 -11.81
N ILE A 242 -3.36 10.88 -12.50
CA ILE A 242 -2.49 10.09 -13.37
C ILE A 242 -2.45 10.76 -14.73
N LYS A 243 -1.27 11.26 -15.12
CA LYS A 243 -1.04 11.90 -16.42
C LYS A 243 -0.88 10.89 -17.55
N GLY A 244 -0.52 9.67 -17.21
CA GLY A 244 -0.25 8.57 -18.14
C GLY A 244 0.68 7.55 -17.52
N LEU A 245 1.17 6.64 -18.36
CA LEU A 245 2.03 5.52 -17.99
C LEU A 245 3.41 5.74 -18.61
N GLU A 246 4.43 5.77 -17.76
CA GLU A 246 5.84 5.80 -18.19
C GLU A 246 6.29 4.39 -18.55
N LEU A 247 6.91 4.26 -19.72
CA LEU A 247 7.50 3.02 -20.21
C LEU A 247 9.01 3.14 -20.12
N ASN A 248 9.61 2.40 -19.19
CA ASN A 248 11.06 2.21 -19.17
C ASN A 248 11.43 1.06 -20.12
N ASN A 249 11.42 1.35 -21.42
CA ASN A 249 11.75 0.37 -22.44
C ASN A 249 13.28 0.15 -22.49
N PRO A 250 13.79 -1.03 -22.07
CA PRO A 250 15.22 -1.29 -22.04
C PRO A 250 15.83 -1.47 -23.44
N PHE A 251 14.99 -1.66 -24.47
CA PHE A 251 15.40 -1.86 -25.86
C PHE A 251 15.35 -0.57 -26.69
N ALA A 252 14.75 0.50 -26.17
CA ALA A 252 14.64 1.77 -26.86
C ALA A 252 16.02 2.35 -27.22
N GLY A 253 16.23 2.65 -28.51
CA GLY A 253 17.51 3.15 -29.03
C GLY A 253 18.58 2.08 -29.25
N PHE A 254 18.29 0.80 -28.96
CA PHE A 254 19.17 -0.33 -29.22
C PHE A 254 18.63 -1.25 -30.31
N ASP A 255 17.35 -1.62 -30.21
CA ASP A 255 16.66 -2.49 -31.15
C ASP A 255 15.22 -2.01 -31.31
N GLU A 256 14.89 -1.45 -32.48
CA GLU A 256 13.58 -0.86 -32.74
C GLU A 256 12.46 -1.92 -32.80
N GLU A 257 12.77 -3.15 -33.21
CA GLU A 257 11.81 -4.26 -33.29
C GLU A 257 11.47 -4.77 -31.89
N MET A 258 12.49 -5.10 -31.09
CA MET A 258 12.28 -5.51 -29.69
C MET A 258 11.69 -4.38 -28.84
N ALA A 259 12.03 -3.12 -29.13
CA ALA A 259 11.43 -1.98 -28.47
C ALA A 259 9.92 -1.90 -28.74
N ALA A 260 9.50 -2.08 -30.00
CA ALA A 260 8.09 -2.08 -30.36
C ALA A 260 7.33 -3.27 -29.74
N GLU A 261 7.93 -4.46 -29.73
CA GLU A 261 7.36 -5.64 -29.08
C GLU A 261 7.19 -5.46 -27.57
N TYR A 262 8.22 -4.90 -26.90
CA TYR A 262 8.16 -4.60 -25.47
C TYR A 262 7.07 -3.57 -25.15
N GLU A 263 6.99 -2.48 -25.92
CA GLU A 263 5.97 -1.43 -25.73
C GLU A 263 4.54 -1.94 -25.95
N ALA A 264 4.36 -2.94 -26.81
CA ALA A 264 3.06 -3.56 -27.04
C ALA A 264 2.53 -4.33 -25.81
N ILE A 265 3.43 -4.95 -25.02
CA ILE A 265 3.05 -5.76 -23.84
C ILE A 265 3.24 -5.03 -22.51
N ALA A 266 4.07 -4.00 -22.47
CA ALA A 266 4.37 -3.29 -21.24
C ALA A 266 3.15 -2.50 -20.73
N THR A 267 2.86 -2.71 -19.45
CA THR A 267 1.80 -2.00 -18.71
C THR A 267 2.22 -0.59 -18.36
N GLY A 268 3.50 -0.36 -18.07
CA GLY A 268 4.05 0.94 -17.67
C GLY A 268 3.73 1.31 -16.22
N SER A 269 4.40 2.35 -15.71
CA SER A 269 4.21 2.84 -14.34
C SER A 269 3.45 4.16 -14.32
N PRO A 270 2.42 4.34 -13.47
CA PRO A 270 1.67 5.59 -13.40
C PRO A 270 2.56 6.79 -13.05
N VAL A 271 2.49 7.82 -13.89
CA VAL A 271 3.07 9.13 -13.62
C VAL A 271 1.97 10.04 -13.10
N THR A 272 2.18 10.60 -11.93
CA THR A 272 1.18 11.39 -11.22
C THR A 272 1.52 12.87 -11.17
N GLU A 273 0.53 13.69 -10.86
CA GLU A 273 0.71 15.07 -10.42
C GLU A 273 -0.22 15.39 -9.25
N ALA A 274 0.25 16.24 -8.35
CA ALA A 274 -0.51 16.65 -7.18
C ALA A 274 -1.43 17.84 -7.52
N VAL A 275 -2.72 17.68 -7.24
CA VAL A 275 -3.75 18.69 -7.51
C VAL A 275 -4.62 18.98 -6.29
N ASP A 276 -5.24 20.16 -6.31
CA ASP A 276 -6.27 20.53 -5.34
C ASP A 276 -7.49 19.61 -5.44
N THR A 277 -8.15 19.38 -4.31
CA THR A 277 -9.39 18.61 -4.24
C THR A 277 -10.18 18.97 -2.99
N THR A 278 -11.39 18.42 -2.89
CA THR A 278 -12.06 18.16 -1.63
C THR A 278 -12.13 16.65 -1.46
N TRP A 279 -11.52 16.13 -0.41
CA TRP A 279 -11.61 14.72 -0.04
C TRP A 279 -12.93 14.44 0.65
N LEU A 280 -13.55 13.31 0.33
CA LEU A 280 -14.75 12.79 0.98
C LEU A 280 -14.46 11.42 1.60
N PHE A 281 -15.05 11.13 2.75
CA PHE A 281 -14.80 9.89 3.47
C PHE A 281 -15.49 8.71 2.80
N VAL A 282 -14.81 7.58 2.71
CA VAL A 282 -15.32 6.33 2.15
C VAL A 282 -15.53 5.35 3.30
N GLU A 283 -16.77 5.01 3.65
CA GLU A 283 -17.07 4.15 4.79
C GLU A 283 -16.64 2.69 4.57
N LYS A 284 -16.28 2.00 5.67
CA LYS A 284 -16.18 0.55 5.64
C LYS A 284 -17.57 -0.07 5.43
N PRO A 285 -17.68 -1.20 4.71
CA PRO A 285 -18.95 -1.88 4.53
C PRO A 285 -19.57 -2.23 5.90
N GLY A 286 -20.82 -1.81 6.11
CA GLY A 286 -21.56 -2.07 7.36
C GLY A 286 -21.35 -1.06 8.49
N ALA A 287 -20.66 0.07 8.24
CA ALA A 287 -20.43 1.14 9.22
C ALA A 287 -21.57 2.17 9.35
N GLN A 288 -22.79 1.85 8.86
CA GLN A 288 -23.93 2.77 8.93
C GLN A 288 -24.13 3.32 10.36
N PRO A 289 -24.33 4.65 10.52
CA PRO A 289 -24.66 5.22 11.81
C PRO A 289 -25.95 4.60 12.35
N ALA A 290 -25.95 4.23 13.62
CA ALA A 290 -27.11 3.68 14.35
C ALA A 290 -28.37 4.57 14.29
N ALA A 291 -28.29 5.80 13.76
CA ALA A 291 -29.39 6.74 13.66
C ALA A 291 -30.53 6.29 12.73
N GLN A 292 -30.29 5.44 11.72
CA GLN A 292 -31.36 4.94 10.83
C GLN A 292 -32.01 3.62 11.30
N ALA A 293 -31.41 2.94 12.28
CA ALA A 293 -31.96 1.70 12.82
C ALA A 293 -33.10 1.95 13.82
N ASP A 294 -33.09 3.10 14.51
CA ASP A 294 -34.13 3.46 15.49
C ASP A 294 -35.39 4.07 14.83
N GLU A 295 -35.27 4.84 13.74
CA GLU A 295 -36.44 5.32 12.97
C GLU A 295 -37.22 4.16 12.31
N GLN A 296 -36.54 3.09 11.88
CA GLN A 296 -37.21 1.88 11.38
C GLN A 296 -37.83 1.01 12.48
N ARG A 297 -37.37 1.15 13.74
CA ARG A 297 -37.96 0.46 14.90
C ARG A 297 -39.18 1.19 15.46
N GLU A 298 -39.19 2.51 15.47
CA GLU A 298 -40.33 3.31 15.94
C GLU A 298 -41.48 3.32 14.92
N SER A 299 -41.18 3.43 13.63
CA SER A 299 -42.20 3.35 12.56
C SER A 299 -42.93 2.01 12.53
N LYS A 300 -42.24 0.90 12.85
CA LYS A 300 -42.87 -0.44 12.97
C LYS A 300 -43.69 -0.63 14.25
N LYS A 301 -43.42 0.11 15.32
CA LYS A 301 -44.25 0.09 16.55
C LYS A 301 -45.51 0.93 16.40
N SER A 302 -45.44 2.07 15.70
CA SER A 302 -46.60 2.95 15.51
C SER A 302 -47.60 2.42 14.47
N ALA A 303 -47.20 1.52 13.59
CA ALA A 303 -48.10 0.86 12.62
C ALA A 303 -48.81 -0.40 13.20
N ALA A 304 -48.52 -0.75 14.46
CA ALA A 304 -49.07 -1.92 15.15
C ALA A 304 -50.00 -1.55 16.32
N GLN A 305 -50.45 -0.29 16.40
CA GLN A 305 -51.49 0.18 17.33
C GLN A 305 -52.74 0.61 16.58
#